data_AF-G5DXW5-F1
#
_entry.id   AF-G5DXW5-F1
#
_cell.length_a   1.000
_cell.length_b   1.000
_cell.length_c   1.000
_cell.angle_alpha   90.00
_cell.angle_beta   90.00
_cell.angle_gamma   90.00
#
_symmetry.space_group_name_H-M   'P 1'
#
loop_
_entity.id
_entity.type
_entity.pdbx_description
1 polymer ?
#
loop_
_entity_poly.entity_id
_entity_poly.type
_entity_poly.pdbx_seq_one_letter_code
_entity_poly.pdbx_strand_id
1 'polypeptide(L)'
;QHVDSPKYPASTVYYLTIDVVETECSVLSGKSWQECKEPFSFHEIVFGQCKAIILISLPWRVHMLLKYNCTTASVPSSVIYDTCPDCPTLTDIVPNMMEKTDNLMADYNKDSNNTRYFKTDNIQRVRSQWVVGHGSSSEEHTDKK
;
A
#
# COMPACT_ATOMS: atom_id res chain seq x y z
N GLN A 1 5.17 -39.89 -43.52
CA GLN A 1 4.78 -40.02 -42.10
C GLN A 1 5.42 -38.86 -41.35
N HIS A 2 4.66 -37.79 -41.11
CA HIS A 2 5.12 -36.77 -40.17
C HIS A 2 4.65 -37.21 -38.79
N VAL A 3 5.60 -37.39 -37.89
CA VAL A 3 5.36 -37.77 -36.50
C VAL A 3 4.72 -36.57 -35.83
N ASP A 4 3.40 -36.62 -35.63
CA ASP A 4 2.73 -35.77 -34.67
C ASP A 4 3.31 -36.07 -33.30
N SER A 5 4.20 -35.19 -32.82
CA SER A 5 4.53 -35.18 -31.39
C SER A 5 3.25 -34.90 -30.61
N PRO A 6 3.02 -35.58 -29.48
CA PRO A 6 1.87 -35.26 -28.64
C PRO A 6 1.99 -33.78 -28.24
N LYS A 7 1.00 -32.96 -28.62
CA LYS A 7 0.79 -31.60 -28.10
C LYS A 7 0.53 -31.73 -26.60
N TYR A 8 1.60 -31.81 -25.82
CA TYR A 8 1.49 -31.84 -24.37
C TYR A 8 0.88 -30.53 -23.86
N PRO A 9 0.15 -30.60 -22.74
CA PRO A 9 -0.41 -29.43 -22.09
C PRO A 9 0.69 -28.44 -21.67
N ALA A 10 0.94 -27.42 -22.47
CA ALA A 10 2.06 -26.50 -22.26
C ALA A 10 1.80 -25.59 -21.05
N SER A 11 2.23 -26.05 -19.88
CA SER A 11 2.49 -25.17 -18.74
C SER A 11 3.55 -24.15 -19.15
N THR A 12 3.21 -22.87 -19.04
CA THR A 12 4.08 -21.76 -19.43
C THR A 12 4.44 -20.92 -18.21
N VAL A 13 5.72 -20.58 -18.08
CA VAL A 13 6.21 -19.68 -17.04
C VAL A 13 6.42 -18.29 -17.63
N TYR A 14 5.80 -17.29 -17.03
CA TYR A 14 5.90 -15.90 -17.41
C TYR A 14 6.78 -15.14 -16.43
N TYR A 15 7.68 -14.33 -16.97
CA TYR A 15 8.48 -13.38 -16.21
C TYR A 15 7.96 -11.98 -16.53
N LEU A 16 7.24 -11.39 -15.59
CA LEU A 16 6.60 -10.09 -15.76
C LEU A 16 7.40 -9.03 -15.00
N THR A 17 7.48 -7.86 -15.63
CA THR A 17 7.88 -6.62 -14.97
C THR A 17 6.68 -5.69 -15.08
N ILE A 18 6.17 -5.22 -13.94
CA ILE A 18 4.92 -4.48 -13.82
C ILE A 18 5.23 -3.20 -13.07
N ASP A 19 4.94 -2.05 -13.67
CA ASP A 19 4.99 -0.77 -12.98
C ASP A 19 3.70 -0.63 -12.14
N VAL A 20 3.86 -0.24 -10.88
CA VAL A 20 2.79 -0.25 -9.88
C VAL A 20 2.71 1.08 -9.14
N VAL A 21 1.52 1.39 -8.63
CA VAL A 21 1.25 2.55 -7.77
C VAL A 21 0.50 2.04 -6.53
N GLU A 22 0.91 2.49 -5.34
CA GLU A 22 0.24 2.17 -4.08
C GLU A 22 -1.12 2.86 -4.01
N THR A 23 -2.16 2.13 -3.59
CA THR A 23 -3.53 2.63 -3.44
C THR A 23 -3.80 3.13 -2.03
N GLU A 24 -4.90 3.85 -1.81
CA GLU A 24 -5.33 4.32 -0.47
C GLU A 24 -5.76 3.18 0.48
N CYS A 25 -5.91 1.95 -0.01
CA CYS A 25 -6.28 0.81 0.82
C CYS A 25 -5.08 0.13 1.46
N SER A 26 -5.19 -0.16 2.77
CA SER A 26 -4.32 -1.14 3.42
C SER A 26 -4.59 -2.56 2.88
N VAL A 27 -3.52 -3.35 2.69
CA VAL A 27 -3.62 -4.77 2.31
C VAL A 27 -4.42 -5.61 3.32
N LEU A 28 -4.48 -5.14 4.57
CA LEU A 28 -5.21 -5.81 5.66
C LEU A 28 -6.73 -5.60 5.57
N SER A 29 -7.19 -4.68 4.72
CA SER A 29 -8.61 -4.55 4.39
C SER A 29 -9.15 -5.75 3.58
N GLY A 30 -8.28 -6.52 2.93
CA GLY A 30 -8.65 -7.64 2.07
C GLY A 30 -9.41 -7.26 0.79
N LYS A 31 -9.54 -5.96 0.51
CA LYS A 31 -10.20 -5.46 -0.71
C LYS A 31 -9.39 -5.81 -1.96
N SER A 32 -10.09 -6.04 -3.07
CA SER A 32 -9.43 -6.15 -4.37
C SER A 32 -8.86 -4.81 -4.79
N TRP A 33 -7.79 -4.80 -5.60
CA TRP A 33 -7.15 -3.57 -6.04
C TRP A 33 -8.10 -2.69 -6.87
N GLN A 34 -9.07 -3.29 -7.58
CA GLN A 34 -10.07 -2.54 -8.37
C GLN A 34 -11.05 -1.74 -7.50
N GLU A 35 -11.23 -2.12 -6.23
CA GLU A 35 -12.09 -1.42 -5.28
C GLU A 35 -11.34 -0.29 -4.56
N CYS A 36 -10.03 -0.19 -4.77
CA CYS A 36 -9.16 0.75 -4.10
C CYS A 36 -8.85 1.93 -5.01
N LYS A 37 -8.96 3.13 -4.45
CA LYS A 37 -8.69 4.35 -5.19
C LYS A 37 -7.19 4.53 -5.33
N GLU A 38 -6.80 5.03 -6.50
CA GLU A 38 -5.47 5.56 -6.72
C GLU A 38 -5.30 6.85 -5.89
N PRO A 39 -4.07 7.15 -5.45
CA PRO A 39 -3.77 8.34 -4.67
C PRO A 39 -4.16 9.59 -5.45
N PHE A 40 -4.89 10.50 -4.79
CA PHE A 40 -5.43 11.68 -5.43
C PHE A 40 -4.37 12.73 -5.72
N SER A 41 -3.36 12.86 -4.86
CA SER A 41 -2.38 13.94 -4.92
C SER A 41 -0.98 13.45 -5.26
N PHE A 42 -0.25 14.23 -6.07
CA PHE A 42 1.11 13.87 -6.49
C PHE A 42 2.08 13.62 -5.31
N HIS A 43 1.91 14.35 -4.20
CA HIS A 43 2.75 14.24 -3.00
C HIS A 43 2.47 12.96 -2.18
N GLU A 44 1.39 12.25 -2.49
CA GLU A 44 1.01 10.99 -1.84
C GLU A 44 1.46 9.77 -2.63
N ILE A 45 1.86 9.96 -3.90
CA ILE A 45 2.19 8.87 -4.82
C ILE A 45 3.40 8.10 -4.31
N VAL A 46 3.19 6.79 -4.14
CA VAL A 46 4.25 5.79 -4.02
C VAL A 46 4.18 4.91 -5.25
N PHE A 47 5.20 5.00 -6.09
CA PHE A 47 5.30 4.23 -7.32
C PHE A 47 6.40 3.19 -7.18
N GLY A 48 6.39 2.20 -8.05
CA GLY A 48 7.41 1.17 -8.00
C GLY A 48 7.33 0.23 -9.18
N GLN A 49 8.17 -0.79 -9.10
CA GLN A 49 8.22 -1.85 -10.08
C GLN A 49 8.23 -3.20 -9.37
N CYS A 50 7.36 -4.08 -9.82
CA CYS A 50 7.25 -5.46 -9.37
C CYS A 50 7.75 -6.40 -10.46
N LYS A 51 8.60 -7.35 -10.08
CA LYS A 51 8.99 -8.49 -10.90
C LYS A 51 8.26 -9.71 -10.39
N ALA A 52 7.51 -10.38 -11.26
CA ALA A 52 6.70 -11.54 -10.91
C ALA A 52 7.00 -12.73 -11.83
N ILE A 53 7.01 -13.93 -11.26
CA ILE A 53 7.11 -15.20 -11.97
C ILE A 53 5.78 -15.91 -11.81
N ILE A 54 5.06 -16.13 -12.91
CA ILE A 54 3.73 -16.75 -12.89
C ILE A 54 3.76 -18.04 -13.72
N LEU A 55 3.25 -19.13 -13.16
CA LEU A 55 2.97 -20.36 -13.87
C LEU A 55 1.51 -20.35 -14.33
N ILE A 56 1.29 -20.48 -15.64
CA ILE A 56 -0.03 -20.71 -16.20
C ILE A 56 -0.04 -22.07 -16.87
N SER A 57 -0.87 -22.96 -16.36
CA SER A 57 -1.10 -24.27 -16.96
C SER A 57 -2.55 -24.37 -17.41
N LEU A 58 -2.77 -24.18 -18.71
CA LEU A 58 -4.11 -24.24 -19.30
C LEU A 58 -4.80 -25.59 -19.05
N PRO A 59 -4.11 -26.75 -19.15
CA PRO A 59 -4.84 -28.02 -19.12
C PRO A 59 -5.15 -28.50 -17.71
N TRP A 60 -4.43 -27.97 -16.73
CA TRP A 60 -4.77 -28.11 -15.31
C TRP A 60 -5.57 -26.91 -14.78
N ARG A 61 -5.83 -25.88 -15.60
CA ARG A 61 -6.46 -24.59 -15.24
C ARG A 61 -5.83 -23.94 -14.00
N VAL A 62 -4.50 -24.03 -13.90
CA VAL A 62 -3.73 -23.48 -12.78
C VAL A 62 -3.14 -22.14 -13.18
N HIS A 63 -3.35 -21.13 -12.34
CA HIS A 63 -2.65 -19.84 -12.38
C HIS A 63 -1.99 -19.64 -11.02
N MET A 64 -0.67 -19.68 -10.97
CA MET A 64 0.08 -19.64 -9.72
C MET A 64 1.17 -18.59 -9.79
N LEU A 65 1.16 -17.66 -8.82
CA LEU A 65 2.28 -16.77 -8.57
C LEU A 65 3.38 -17.56 -7.86
N LEU A 66 4.48 -17.84 -8.55
CA LEU A 66 5.59 -18.61 -8.00
C LEU A 66 6.47 -17.75 -7.10
N LYS A 67 6.77 -16.52 -7.56
CA LYS A 67 7.61 -15.57 -6.84
C LYS A 67 7.29 -14.16 -7.30
N TYR A 68 7.39 -13.21 -6.38
CA TYR A 68 7.39 -11.80 -6.72
C TYR A 68 8.37 -11.03 -5.84
N ASN A 69 8.82 -9.90 -6.34
CA ASN A 69 9.54 -8.90 -5.56
C ASN A 69 9.18 -7.53 -6.10
N CYS A 70 8.94 -6.57 -5.22
CA CYS A 70 8.57 -5.20 -5.56
C CYS A 70 9.57 -4.24 -4.92
N THR A 71 9.94 -3.21 -5.66
CA THR A 71 10.72 -2.08 -5.14
C THR A 71 9.91 -0.82 -5.39
N THR A 72 9.63 -0.09 -4.30
CA THR A 72 8.81 1.12 -4.31
C THR A 72 9.60 2.31 -3.83
N ALA A 73 9.18 3.49 -4.27
CA ALA A 73 9.72 4.78 -3.87
C ALA A 73 8.60 5.81 -3.83
N SER A 74 8.70 6.73 -2.88
CA SER A 74 7.82 7.90 -2.81
C SER A 74 8.43 9.06 -3.58
N VAL A 75 7.59 10.04 -3.95
CA VAL A 75 8.10 11.30 -4.50
C VAL A 75 9.03 11.98 -3.48
N PRO A 76 10.25 12.40 -3.86
CA PRO A 76 11.17 13.06 -2.95
C PRO A 76 10.58 14.34 -2.37
N SER A 77 10.77 14.56 -1.06
CA SER A 77 10.23 15.74 -0.37
C SER A 77 10.69 17.07 -0.98
N SER A 78 11.88 17.13 -1.58
CA SER A 78 12.36 18.32 -2.29
C SER A 78 11.50 18.65 -3.50
N VAL A 79 11.12 17.65 -4.30
CA VAL A 79 10.25 17.82 -5.48
C VAL A 79 8.85 18.26 -5.05
N ILE A 80 8.36 17.69 -3.94
CA ILE A 80 7.07 18.12 -3.34
C ILE A 80 7.15 19.58 -2.92
N TYR A 81 8.19 19.97 -2.19
CA TYR A 81 8.36 21.35 -1.71
C TYR A 81 8.49 22.36 -2.86
N ASP A 82 9.27 22.03 -3.90
CA ASP A 82 9.46 22.91 -5.06
C ASP A 82 8.16 23.13 -5.86
N THR A 83 7.28 22.13 -5.87
CA THR A 83 6.01 22.16 -6.61
C THR A 83 4.86 22.71 -5.77
N CYS A 84 4.83 22.37 -4.47
CA CYS A 84 3.80 22.69 -3.51
C CYS A 84 4.42 22.78 -2.10
N PRO A 85 4.91 23.97 -1.69
CA PRO A 85 5.59 24.17 -0.40
C PRO A 85 4.70 23.84 0.81
N ASP A 86 3.40 24.01 0.66
CA ASP A 86 2.41 23.77 1.70
C ASP A 86 1.89 22.34 1.70
N CYS A 87 2.29 21.45 0.78
CA CYS A 87 1.77 20.08 0.74
C CYS A 87 2.38 19.20 1.86
N PRO A 88 1.61 18.25 2.43
CA PRO A 88 2.15 17.28 3.38
C PRO A 88 3.31 16.49 2.77
N THR A 89 4.37 16.30 3.54
CA THR A 89 5.53 15.47 3.15
C THR A 89 5.70 14.30 4.11
N LEU A 90 6.27 13.20 3.60
CA LEU A 90 6.62 12.04 4.42
C LEU A 90 7.67 12.43 5.47
N THR A 91 7.44 11.99 6.70
CA THR A 91 8.35 12.21 7.82
C THR A 91 8.63 10.91 8.56
N ASP A 92 9.81 10.82 9.17
CA ASP A 92 10.20 9.67 9.98
C ASP A 92 9.25 9.50 11.18
N ILE A 93 8.96 8.24 11.52
CA ILE A 93 8.16 7.90 12.69
C ILE A 93 9.06 8.06 13.93
N VAL A 94 8.77 9.09 14.71
CA VAL A 94 9.48 9.39 15.96
C VAL A 94 8.65 8.96 17.18
N PRO A 95 9.29 8.61 18.32
CA PRO A 95 8.57 8.05 19.48
C PRO A 95 7.40 8.89 20.01
N ASN A 96 7.50 10.22 19.94
CA ASN A 96 6.42 11.12 20.37
C ASN A 96 5.16 11.03 19.49
N MET A 97 5.26 10.51 18.27
CA MET A 97 4.09 10.27 17.41
C MET A 97 3.25 9.13 17.95
N MET A 98 3.84 8.12 18.59
CA MET A 98 3.07 7.00 19.16
C MET A 98 2.13 7.47 20.26
N GLU A 99 2.62 8.32 21.18
CA GLU A 99 1.80 8.94 22.23
C GLU A 99 0.67 9.80 21.65
N LYS A 100 0.97 10.57 20.59
CA LYS A 100 -0.05 11.38 19.90
C LYS A 100 -1.13 10.51 19.28
N THR A 101 -0.74 9.40 18.65
CA THR A 101 -1.67 8.43 18.05
C THR A 101 -2.50 7.72 19.12
N ASP A 102 -1.91 7.31 20.25
CA ASP A 102 -2.65 6.71 21.37
C ASP A 102 -3.74 7.66 21.92
N ASN A 103 -3.42 8.97 22.03
CA ASN A 103 -4.40 9.97 22.43
C ASN A 103 -5.52 10.13 21.40
N LEU A 104 -5.20 10.19 20.10
CA LEU A 104 -6.20 10.23 19.03
C LEU A 104 -7.10 9.00 19.03
N MET A 105 -6.54 7.82 19.29
CA MET A 105 -7.32 6.58 19.44
C MET A 105 -8.20 6.61 20.68
N ALA A 106 -7.74 7.18 21.79
CA ALA A 106 -8.56 7.35 22.98
C ALA A 106 -9.77 8.27 22.70
N ASP A 107 -9.56 9.38 21.99
CA ASP A 107 -10.64 10.28 21.57
C ASP A 107 -11.62 9.56 20.62
N TYR A 108 -11.12 8.81 19.63
CA TYR A 108 -11.96 8.00 18.74
C TYR A 108 -12.80 6.96 19.51
N ASN A 109 -12.21 6.26 20.47
CA ASN A 109 -12.94 5.28 21.28
C ASN A 109 -14.03 5.92 22.13
N LYS A 110 -13.82 7.16 22.59
CA LYS A 110 -14.79 7.90 23.39
C LYS A 110 -15.95 8.42 22.54
N ASP A 111 -15.65 8.92 21.35
CA ASP A 111 -16.63 9.62 20.51
C ASP A 111 -17.30 8.71 19.47
N SER A 112 -16.72 7.54 19.18
CA SER A 112 -17.30 6.60 18.22
C SER A 112 -18.43 5.76 18.83
N ASN A 113 -19.47 5.50 18.04
CA ASN A 113 -20.54 4.56 18.39
C ASN A 113 -20.14 3.08 18.23
N ASN A 114 -18.83 2.78 18.18
CA ASN A 114 -18.38 1.41 18.05
C ASN A 114 -18.53 0.66 19.37
N THR A 115 -18.95 -0.59 19.30
CA THR A 115 -19.04 -1.48 20.47
C THR A 115 -17.69 -2.06 20.90
N ARG A 116 -16.63 -1.79 20.13
CA ARG A 116 -15.28 -2.30 20.34
C ARG A 116 -14.34 -1.16 20.69
N TYR A 117 -13.37 -1.49 21.54
CA TYR A 117 -12.27 -0.62 21.88
C TYR A 117 -11.08 -0.92 20.99
N PHE A 118 -10.45 0.13 20.46
CA PHE A 118 -9.29 0.05 19.58
C PHE A 118 -8.04 0.58 20.29
N LYS A 119 -6.90 0.00 19.98
CA LYS A 119 -5.60 0.50 20.42
C LYS A 119 -4.70 0.61 19.20
N THR A 120 -3.81 1.60 19.21
CA THR A 120 -2.72 1.69 18.23
C THR A 120 -1.86 0.44 18.29
N ASP A 121 -1.73 -0.24 17.16
CA ASP A 121 -0.78 -1.34 16.98
C ASP A 121 0.53 -0.78 16.40
N ASN A 122 0.48 -0.32 15.15
CA ASN A 122 1.63 0.26 14.47
C ASN A 122 1.23 1.44 13.58
N ILE A 123 2.11 2.43 13.54
CA ILE A 123 2.02 3.55 12.61
C ILE A 123 2.71 3.11 11.31
N GLN A 124 1.98 3.11 10.19
CA GLN A 124 2.53 2.73 8.89
C GLN A 124 3.15 3.91 8.16
N ARG A 125 2.53 5.09 8.28
CA ARG A 125 2.94 6.29 7.56
C ARG A 125 2.54 7.55 8.31
N VAL A 126 3.43 8.54 8.28
CA VAL A 126 3.16 9.88 8.82
C VAL A 126 3.49 10.93 7.77
N ARG A 127 2.59 11.90 7.62
CA ARG A 127 2.82 13.09 6.81
C ARG A 127 2.63 14.33 7.66
N SER A 128 3.52 15.30 7.48
CA SER A 128 3.48 16.56 8.22
C SER A 128 3.26 17.73 7.27
N GLN A 129 2.39 18.66 7.65
CA GLN A 129 2.04 19.84 6.87
C GLN A 129 2.08 21.09 7.75
N TRP A 130 2.60 22.19 7.20
CA TRP A 130 2.44 23.51 7.82
C TRP A 130 1.18 24.16 7.25
N VAL A 131 0.12 24.19 8.05
CA VAL A 131 -1.04 25.06 7.81
C VAL A 131 -0.94 26.21 8.82
N VAL A 132 -1.65 27.32 8.65
CA VAL A 132 -1.74 28.35 9.70
C VAL A 132 -2.44 27.70 10.92
N GLY A 133 -1.63 27.06 11.77
CA GLY A 133 -1.98 25.98 12.70
C GLY A 133 -1.31 24.64 12.33
N HIS A 134 -0.52 24.04 13.23
CA HIS A 134 0.25 22.80 12.97
C HIS A 134 -0.69 21.58 12.80
N GLY A 135 -0.98 21.17 11.56
CA GLY A 135 -1.76 19.97 11.24
C GLY A 135 -0.85 18.78 10.92
N SER A 136 -1.02 17.65 11.60
CA SER A 136 -0.34 16.39 11.27
C SER A 136 -1.38 15.33 10.95
N SER A 137 -1.28 14.66 9.80
CA SER A 137 -2.11 13.51 9.45
C SER A 137 -1.30 12.21 9.55
N SER A 138 -1.87 11.22 10.22
CA SER A 138 -1.28 9.89 10.41
C SER A 138 -2.19 8.84 9.77
N GLU A 139 -1.63 7.90 9.01
CA GLU A 139 -2.33 6.71 8.53
C GLU A 139 -2.05 5.55 9.52
N GLU A 140 -3.12 5.02 10.13
CA GLU A 140 -3.02 4.08 11.25
C GLU A 140 -3.53 2.68 10.90
N HIS A 141 -2.83 1.66 11.42
CA HIS A 141 -3.30 0.28 11.42
C HIS A 141 -3.81 -0.10 12.82
N THR A 142 -5.10 -0.46 12.93
CA THR A 142 -5.75 -0.80 14.20
C THR A 142 -5.97 -2.30 14.33
N ASP A 143 -5.47 -2.90 15.42
CA ASP A 143 -5.80 -4.27 15.80
C ASP A 143 -7.16 -4.32 16.51
N LYS A 144 -8.04 -5.24 16.08
CA LYS A 144 -9.32 -5.53 16.75
C LYS A 144 -9.09 -6.52 17.89
N LYS A 145 -9.51 -6.14 19.10
CA LYS A 145 -9.73 -7.07 20.21
C LYS A 145 -11.17 -7.59 20.25
#